data_AF-A0A8H5X485-F1
#
_entry.id   AF-A0A8H5X485-F1
#
_cell.length_a   1.000
_cell.length_b   1.000
_cell.length_c   1.000
_cell.angle_alpha   90.00
_cell.angle_beta   90.00
_cell.angle_gamma   90.00
#
_symmetry.space_group_name_H-M   'P 1'
#
loop_
_entity.id
_entity.type
_entity.pdbx_description
1 polymer ?
#
loop_
_entity_poly.entity_id
_entity_poly.type
_entity_poly.pdbx_seq_one_letter_code
_entity_poly.pdbx_strand_id
1 'polypeptide(L)'
;MDSSQAPLIAGHSDEEELEYDVAQGSPAEAGKTEGGMPSLFVLVLTFAAGISGLLFGYDTGVVSATLVSIGTSLSNRELTSMDKSIITSSTSLFALIISPFSSVLADRLGRKHVILYADILFVAGALLQAWSSTVPIMVAGR
;
A
#
# COMPACT_ATOMS: atom_id res chain seq x y z
N MET A 1 9.45 70.06 -2.97
CA MET A 1 8.02 70.39 -2.95
C MET A 1 7.46 69.99 -4.30
N ASP A 2 6.96 68.75 -4.39
CA ASP A 2 5.96 68.31 -5.37
C ASP A 2 5.37 66.99 -4.82
N SER A 3 4.25 67.09 -4.10
CA SER A 3 2.89 66.77 -4.57
C SER A 3 2.61 65.27 -4.69
N SER A 4 2.05 64.74 -3.59
CA SER A 4 0.89 63.83 -3.55
C SER A 4 0.53 63.02 -4.80
N GLN A 5 0.69 61.70 -4.74
CA GLN A 5 -0.31 60.75 -5.23
C GLN A 5 -0.29 59.46 -4.39
N ALA A 6 -1.37 59.23 -3.64
CA ALA A 6 -1.97 57.91 -3.45
C ALA A 6 -3.25 57.88 -4.32
N PRO A 7 -4.00 56.77 -4.49
CA PRO A 7 -3.71 55.33 -4.34
C PRO A 7 -4.02 54.55 -5.64
N LEU A 8 -3.51 53.34 -5.82
CA LEU A 8 -4.06 52.40 -6.82
C LEU A 8 -4.01 50.97 -6.29
N ILE A 9 -5.07 50.58 -5.59
CA ILE A 9 -5.48 49.18 -5.49
C ILE A 9 -6.31 48.91 -6.75
N ALA A 10 -5.78 48.10 -7.66
CA ALA A 10 -6.53 47.36 -8.65
C ALA A 10 -6.03 45.91 -8.58
N GLY A 11 -6.94 45.01 -8.19
CA GLY A 11 -6.60 43.67 -7.76
C GLY A 11 -6.07 42.78 -8.88
N HIS A 12 -5.12 41.93 -8.50
CA HIS A 12 -5.20 40.54 -8.89
C HIS A 12 -5.03 39.74 -7.60
N SER A 13 -6.04 38.91 -7.34
CA SER A 13 -6.09 37.89 -6.32
C SER A 13 -4.99 36.88 -6.58
N ASP A 14 -3.81 37.13 -6.05
CA ASP A 14 -2.79 36.09 -5.91
C ASP A 14 -3.13 35.37 -4.60
N GLU A 15 -3.77 34.23 -4.81
CA GLU A 15 -4.29 33.30 -3.81
C GLU A 15 -3.24 33.02 -2.74
N GLU A 16 -3.66 33.09 -1.48
CA GLU A 16 -2.87 32.71 -0.31
C GLU A 16 -2.25 31.33 -0.52
N GLU A 17 -0.92 31.29 -0.35
CA GLU A 17 -0.07 30.16 -0.03
C GLU A 17 -0.85 28.97 0.59
N LEU A 18 -1.07 27.94 -0.22
CA LEU A 18 -1.08 26.58 0.28
C LEU A 18 0.15 25.89 -0.33
N GLU A 19 1.31 26.20 0.24
CA GLU A 19 2.48 25.36 0.13
C GLU A 19 2.09 23.99 0.71
N TYR A 20 1.67 23.08 -0.17
CA TYR A 20 1.53 21.69 0.15
C TYR A 20 2.94 21.21 0.45
N ASP A 21 3.27 21.25 1.74
CA ASP A 21 4.43 20.62 2.36
C ASP A 21 4.25 19.11 2.10
N VAL A 22 4.62 18.69 0.89
CA VAL A 22 4.79 17.30 0.55
C VAL A 22 5.84 16.86 1.54
N ALA A 23 5.38 16.17 2.59
CA ALA A 23 6.21 15.39 3.49
C ALA A 23 6.96 14.39 2.61
N GLN A 24 8.04 14.88 2.02
CA GLN A 24 9.00 14.18 1.24
C GLN A 24 9.72 13.36 2.30
N GLY A 25 9.12 12.21 2.63
CA GLY A 25 9.76 11.16 3.36
C GLY A 25 11.04 10.87 2.60
N SER A 26 12.11 11.51 3.06
CA SER A 26 13.44 11.44 2.48
C SER A 26 13.71 9.98 2.15
N PRO A 27 13.98 9.62 0.88
CA PRO A 27 14.35 8.27 0.55
C PRO A 27 15.59 7.97 1.39
N ALA A 28 15.37 7.12 2.40
CA ALA A 28 16.36 6.69 3.37
C ALA A 28 17.69 6.50 2.64
N GLU A 29 18.70 7.29 3.04
CA GLU A 29 20.02 7.26 2.45
C GLU A 29 20.47 5.81 2.29
N ALA A 30 20.43 5.33 1.05
CA ALA A 30 21.00 4.06 0.68
C ALA A 30 22.51 4.21 0.83
N GLY A 31 23.00 3.83 2.02
CA GLY A 31 24.41 3.80 2.34
C GLY A 31 25.18 3.16 1.19
N LYS A 32 26.08 3.94 0.59
CA LYS A 32 27.04 3.48 -0.41
C LYS A 32 27.86 2.36 0.22
N THR A 33 27.49 1.11 -0.05
CA THR A 33 28.31 -0.03 0.31
C THR A 33 29.32 -0.20 -0.79
N GLU A 34 30.59 0.00 -0.45
CA GLU A 34 31.72 -0.19 -1.36
C GLU A 34 31.70 -1.59 -1.98
N GLY A 35 31.68 -1.66 -3.31
CA GLY A 35 32.47 -2.56 -4.17
C GLY A 35 32.57 -4.07 -3.90
N GLY A 36 31.81 -4.66 -2.98
CA GLY A 36 31.77 -6.11 -2.77
C GLY A 36 30.64 -6.75 -3.55
N MET A 37 30.88 -7.88 -4.23
CA MET A 37 29.79 -8.66 -4.82
C MET A 37 28.73 -8.94 -3.74
N PRO A 38 27.44 -8.64 -3.98
CA PRO A 38 26.40 -8.96 -3.01
C PRO A 38 26.46 -10.45 -2.71
N SER A 39 26.41 -10.80 -1.42
CA SER A 39 26.40 -12.21 -1.05
C SER A 39 25.17 -12.87 -1.66
N LEU A 40 25.29 -14.16 -2.03
CA LEU A 40 24.17 -14.94 -2.57
C LEU A 40 22.93 -14.81 -1.68
N PHE A 41 23.13 -14.73 -0.36
CA PHE A 41 22.08 -14.51 0.62
C PHE A 41 21.34 -13.18 0.42
N VAL A 42 22.06 -12.07 0.23
CA VAL A 42 21.43 -10.76 -0.03
C VAL A 42 20.69 -10.77 -1.36
N LEU A 43 21.26 -11.39 -2.39
CA LEU A 43 20.60 -11.50 -3.70
C LEU A 43 19.28 -12.26 -3.62
N VAL A 44 19.26 -13.40 -2.93
CA VAL A 44 18.04 -14.19 -2.69
C VAL A 44 17.03 -13.39 -1.87
N LEU A 45 17.47 -12.69 -0.82
CA LEU A 45 16.59 -11.89 0.03
C LEU A 45 15.96 -10.72 -0.74
N THR A 46 16.71 -10.03 -1.59
CA THR A 46 16.19 -8.97 -2.45
C THR A 46 15.20 -9.51 -3.49
N PHE A 47 15.49 -10.68 -4.08
CA PHE A 47 14.57 -11.34 -5.01
C PHE A 47 13.26 -11.73 -4.31
N ALA A 48 13.36 -12.33 -3.12
CA ALA A 48 12.20 -12.70 -2.30
C ALA A 48 11.35 -11.45 -1.99
N ALA A 49 11.97 -10.38 -1.48
CA ALA A 49 11.28 -9.12 -1.21
C ALA A 49 10.59 -8.53 -2.46
N GLY A 50 11.23 -8.64 -3.62
CA GLY A 50 10.65 -8.25 -4.90
C GLY A 50 9.44 -9.10 -5.28
N ILE A 51 9.53 -10.42 -5.12
CA ILE A 51 8.42 -11.35 -5.36
C ILE A 51 7.25 -11.06 -4.42
N SER A 52 7.49 -10.79 -3.14
CA SER A 52 6.42 -10.45 -2.18
C SER A 52 5.66 -9.20 -2.63
N GLY A 53 6.37 -8.17 -3.10
CA GLY A 53 5.75 -6.96 -3.67
C GLY A 53 4.96 -7.22 -4.96
N LEU A 54 5.50 -8.05 -5.85
CA LEU A 54 4.80 -8.47 -7.07
C LEU A 54 3.54 -9.29 -6.75
N LEU A 55 3.60 -10.18 -5.77
CA LEU A 55 2.50 -11.05 -5.37
C LEU A 55 1.37 -10.24 -4.71
N PHE A 56 1.71 -9.25 -3.89
CA PHE A 56 0.74 -8.29 -3.35
C PHE A 56 0.01 -7.50 -4.45
N GLY A 57 0.75 -7.03 -5.47
CA GLY A 57 0.17 -6.37 -6.64
C GLY A 57 -0.69 -7.29 -7.49
N TYR A 58 -0.27 -8.55 -7.65
CA TYR A 58 -1.07 -9.56 -8.35
C TYR A 58 -2.40 -9.84 -7.64
N ASP A 59 -2.38 -9.97 -6.32
CA ASP A 59 -3.58 -10.28 -5.52
C ASP A 59 -4.63 -9.15 -5.59
N THR A 60 -4.17 -7.90 -5.52
CA THR A 60 -5.03 -6.71 -5.71
C THR A 60 -5.55 -6.57 -7.15
N GLY A 61 -4.79 -7.03 -8.16
CA GLY A 61 -5.23 -7.03 -9.55
C GLY A 61 -6.25 -8.14 -9.87
N VAL A 62 -5.96 -9.37 -9.46
CA VAL A 62 -6.76 -10.56 -9.80
C VAL A 62 -8.11 -10.55 -9.08
N VAL A 63 -8.22 -9.91 -7.90
CA VAL A 63 -9.50 -9.83 -7.17
C VAL A 63 -10.57 -9.09 -7.97
N SER A 64 -10.21 -8.03 -8.69
CA SER A 64 -11.16 -7.27 -9.51
C SER A 64 -11.72 -8.12 -10.66
N ALA A 65 -10.85 -8.89 -11.33
CA ALA A 65 -11.26 -9.80 -12.40
C ALA A 65 -12.10 -10.98 -11.87
N THR A 66 -11.72 -11.55 -10.73
CA THR A 66 -12.43 -12.68 -10.13
C THR A 66 -13.80 -12.27 -9.60
N LEU A 67 -13.96 -11.10 -8.98
CA LEU A 67 -15.26 -10.59 -8.50
C LEU A 67 -16.26 -10.33 -9.63
N VAL A 68 -15.79 -10.04 -10.84
CA VAL A 68 -16.63 -9.94 -12.04
C VAL A 68 -17.04 -11.34 -12.54
N SER A 69 -16.15 -12.33 -12.43
CA SER A 69 -16.35 -13.69 -12.95
C SER A 69 -17.10 -14.63 -11.98
N ILE A 70 -17.02 -14.40 -10.67
CA ILE A 70 -17.49 -15.31 -9.61
C ILE A 70 -19.01 -15.49 -9.55
N GLY A 71 -19.79 -14.55 -10.10
CA GLY A 71 -21.26 -14.64 -10.17
C GLY A 71 -21.91 -14.86 -8.81
N THR A 72 -22.52 -16.04 -8.62
CA THR A 72 -23.25 -16.48 -7.41
C THR A 72 -22.43 -17.38 -6.46
N SER A 73 -21.15 -17.60 -6.75
CA SER A 73 -20.33 -18.59 -6.01
C SER A 73 -19.98 -18.16 -4.58
N LEU A 74 -20.01 -16.86 -4.30
CA LEU A 74 -19.91 -16.36 -2.93
C LEU A 74 -21.30 -16.20 -2.32
N SER A 75 -21.54 -16.85 -1.18
CA SER A 75 -22.77 -16.68 -0.38
C SER A 75 -24.08 -17.09 -1.06
N ASN A 76 -24.05 -17.90 -2.15
CA ASN A 76 -25.23 -18.35 -2.91
C ASN A 76 -26.13 -17.20 -3.44
N ARG A 77 -25.58 -15.99 -3.56
CA ARG A 77 -26.29 -14.82 -4.07
C ARG A 77 -25.39 -14.04 -5.00
N GLU A 78 -25.98 -13.22 -5.87
CA GLU A 78 -25.19 -12.29 -6.69
C GLU A 78 -24.52 -11.24 -5.78
N LEU A 79 -23.22 -11.01 -5.98
CA LEU A 79 -22.47 -10.03 -5.21
C LEU A 79 -22.94 -8.61 -5.54
N THR A 80 -23.43 -7.89 -4.54
CA THR A 80 -23.83 -6.49 -4.71
C THR A 80 -22.61 -5.61 -4.98
N SER A 81 -22.82 -4.44 -5.59
CA SER A 81 -21.73 -3.47 -5.84
C SER A 81 -21.02 -3.05 -4.54
N MET A 82 -21.73 -3.04 -3.42
CA MET A 82 -21.16 -2.76 -2.10
C MET A 82 -20.26 -3.90 -1.60
N ASP A 83 -20.63 -5.17 -1.83
CA ASP A 83 -19.79 -6.30 -1.44
C ASP A 83 -18.43 -6.26 -2.17
N LYS A 84 -18.46 -6.00 -3.48
CA LYS A 84 -17.26 -5.92 -4.32
C LYS A 84 -16.34 -4.77 -3.90
N SER A 85 -16.90 -3.61 -3.55
CA SER A 85 -16.12 -2.46 -3.11
C SER A 85 -15.50 -2.69 -1.74
N ILE A 86 -16.22 -3.32 -0.80
CA ILE A 86 -15.68 -3.67 0.52
C ILE A 86 -14.52 -4.66 0.36
N ILE A 87 -14.67 -5.72 -0.44
CA ILE A 87 -13.62 -6.72 -0.66
C ILE A 87 -12.36 -6.05 -1.24
N THR A 88 -12.52 -5.22 -2.27
CA THR A 88 -11.38 -4.60 -2.96
C THR A 88 -10.70 -3.50 -2.11
N SER A 89 -11.47 -2.72 -1.35
CA SER A 89 -10.93 -1.62 -0.53
C SER A 89 -10.34 -2.08 0.80
N SER A 90 -10.78 -3.23 1.32
CA SER A 90 -10.31 -3.76 2.61
C SER A 90 -8.79 -3.96 2.65
N THR A 91 -8.18 -4.49 1.58
CA THR A 91 -6.73 -4.67 1.48
C THR A 91 -5.98 -3.34 1.63
N SER A 92 -6.42 -2.28 0.95
CA SER A 92 -5.81 -0.95 1.07
C SER A 92 -6.02 -0.35 2.46
N LEU A 93 -7.18 -0.58 3.08
CA LEU A 93 -7.47 -0.13 4.45
C LEU A 93 -6.56 -0.82 5.47
N PHE A 94 -6.38 -2.14 5.37
CA PHE A 94 -5.47 -2.87 6.23
C PHE A 94 -4.02 -2.45 5.99
N ALA A 95 -3.59 -2.28 4.74
CA ALA A 95 -2.26 -1.79 4.42
C ALA A 95 -1.99 -0.41 5.05
N LEU A 96 -2.98 0.49 5.00
CA LEU A 96 -2.88 1.81 5.64
C LEU A 96 -2.70 1.69 7.16
N ILE A 97 -3.49 0.85 7.81
CA ILE A 97 -3.45 0.65 9.27
C ILE A 97 -2.15 -0.05 9.70
N ILE A 98 -1.69 -1.04 8.94
CA ILE A 98 -0.54 -1.90 9.29
C ILE A 98 0.80 -1.25 8.94
N SER A 99 0.86 -0.39 7.92
CA SER A 99 2.10 0.28 7.47
C SER A 99 2.95 0.90 8.61
N PRO A 100 2.40 1.72 9.54
CA PRO A 100 3.20 2.27 10.63
C PRO A 100 3.69 1.19 11.60
N PHE A 101 2.88 0.17 11.89
CA PHE A 101 3.28 -0.95 12.75
C PHE A 101 4.39 -1.78 12.12
N SER A 102 4.28 -2.08 10.82
CA SER A 102 5.28 -2.82 10.06
C SER A 102 6.62 -2.09 10.04
N SER A 103 6.59 -0.75 9.98
CA SER A 103 7.81 0.08 9.97
C SER A 103 8.57 -0.03 11.30
N VAL A 104 7.88 0.13 12.42
CA VAL A 104 8.49 -0.04 13.76
C VAL A 104 8.98 -1.47 13.99
N LEU A 105 8.24 -2.46 13.48
CA LEU A 105 8.60 -3.87 13.61
C LEU A 105 9.87 -4.21 12.80
N ALA A 106 10.02 -3.62 11.61
CA ALA A 106 11.20 -3.77 10.76
C ALA A 106 12.47 -3.24 11.43
N ASP A 107 12.35 -2.14 12.15
CA ASP A 107 13.48 -1.53 12.87
C ASP A 107 13.91 -2.36 14.10
N ARG A 108 12.96 -3.05 14.76
CA ARG A 108 13.26 -3.85 15.96
C ARG A 108 13.70 -5.28 15.70
N LEU A 109 13.04 -5.99 14.77
CA LEU A 109 13.30 -7.42 14.50
C LEU A 109 14.29 -7.64 13.33
N GLY A 110 14.63 -6.57 12.62
CA GLY A 110 15.45 -6.59 11.43
C GLY A 110 14.67 -6.97 10.16
N ARG A 111 15.03 -6.35 9.04
CA ARG A 111 14.32 -6.46 7.75
C ARG A 111 14.08 -7.89 7.27
N LYS A 112 15.05 -8.80 7.47
CA LYS A 112 14.96 -10.19 7.00
C LYS A 112 13.79 -10.97 7.62
N HIS A 113 13.56 -10.80 8.93
CA HIS A 113 12.51 -11.54 9.62
C HIS A 113 11.14 -10.95 9.30
N VAL A 114 11.07 -9.62 9.11
CA VAL A 114 9.81 -8.96 8.75
C VAL A 114 9.32 -9.38 7.38
N ILE A 115 10.21 -9.50 6.37
CA ILE A 115 9.84 -10.04 5.06
C ILE A 115 9.29 -11.47 5.21
N LEU A 116 9.98 -12.34 5.96
CA LEU A 116 9.54 -13.72 6.17
C LEU A 116 8.18 -13.80 6.88
N TYR A 117 7.94 -12.98 7.91
CA TYR A 117 6.65 -12.93 8.59
C TYR A 117 5.54 -12.40 7.70
N ALA A 118 5.84 -11.39 6.86
CA ALA A 118 4.89 -10.89 5.87
C ALA A 118 4.49 -11.96 4.87
N ASP A 119 5.45 -12.75 4.36
CA ASP A 119 5.19 -13.87 3.45
C ASP A 119 4.32 -14.95 4.12
N ILE A 120 4.60 -15.30 5.38
CA ILE A 120 3.80 -16.29 6.13
C ILE A 120 2.36 -15.79 6.32
N LEU A 121 2.18 -14.52 6.71
CA LEU A 121 0.85 -13.92 6.85
C LEU A 121 0.10 -13.87 5.52
N PHE A 122 0.81 -13.54 4.43
CA PHE A 122 0.24 -13.52 3.09
C PHE A 122 -0.27 -14.89 2.65
N VAL A 123 0.53 -15.95 2.85
CA VAL A 123 0.12 -17.32 2.54
C VAL A 123 -1.06 -17.76 3.42
N ALA A 124 -1.06 -17.42 4.71
CA ALA A 124 -2.18 -17.73 5.60
C ALA A 124 -3.48 -17.03 5.17
N GLY A 125 -3.41 -15.75 4.78
CA GLY A 125 -4.55 -15.01 4.23
C GLY A 125 -5.08 -15.62 2.93
N ALA A 126 -4.19 -15.98 2.00
CA ALA A 126 -4.56 -16.65 0.76
C ALA A 126 -5.25 -18.00 0.99
N LEU A 127 -4.80 -18.78 1.97
CA LEU A 127 -5.46 -20.03 2.37
C LEU A 127 -6.85 -19.77 2.95
N LEU A 128 -7.00 -18.74 3.80
CA LEU A 128 -8.30 -18.37 4.36
C LEU A 128 -9.28 -17.92 3.27
N GLN A 129 -8.80 -17.16 2.29
CA GLN A 129 -9.59 -16.77 1.12
C GLN A 129 -9.98 -17.99 0.26
N ALA A 130 -9.07 -18.95 0.07
CA ALA A 130 -9.34 -20.18 -0.68
C ALA A 130 -10.44 -21.03 -0.03
N TRP A 131 -10.52 -21.05 1.30
CA TRP A 131 -11.59 -21.71 2.05
C TRP A 131 -12.84 -20.85 2.28
N SER A 132 -12.83 -19.58 1.85
CA SER A 132 -13.94 -18.67 2.10
C SER A 132 -15.18 -19.08 1.30
N SER A 133 -16.31 -19.28 2.01
CA SER A 133 -17.63 -19.52 1.39
C SER A 133 -18.56 -18.32 1.49
N THR A 134 -18.15 -17.29 2.23
CA THR A 134 -18.93 -16.07 2.52
C THR A 134 -18.06 -14.82 2.36
N VAL A 135 -18.69 -13.70 2.02
CA VAL A 135 -18.03 -12.40 1.84
C VAL A 135 -17.22 -11.97 3.07
N PRO A 136 -17.71 -12.06 4.32
CA PRO A 136 -16.94 -11.61 5.48
C PRO A 136 -15.66 -12.41 5.71
N ILE A 137 -15.68 -13.73 5.46
CA ILE A 137 -14.50 -14.58 5.59
C ILE A 137 -13.50 -14.27 4.48
N MET A 138 -13.97 -13.99 3.26
CA MET A 138 -13.11 -13.52 2.17
C MET A 138 -12.43 -12.20 2.54
N VAL A 139 -13.18 -11.24 3.09
CA VAL A 139 -12.65 -9.94 3.53
C VAL A 139 -11.67 -10.11 4.69
N ALA A 140 -11.91 -11.04 5.61
CA ALA A 140 -11.00 -11.29 6.73
C ALA A 140 -9.66 -11.90 6.31
N GLY A 141 -9.61 -12.58 5.16
CA GLY A 141 -8.37 -13.12 4.59
C GLY A 141 -7.64 -12.18 3.62
N ARG A 142 -8.23 -11.03 3.29
CA ARG A 142 -7.61 -9.94 2.48
C ARG A 142 -6.67 -9.08 3.31
#